data_AF-A0AA44TC48-F1
#
_entry.id   AF-A0AA44TC48-F1
#
_cell.length_a   1.000
_cell.length_b   1.000
_cell.length_c   1.000
_cell.angle_alpha   90.00
_cell.angle_beta   90.00
_cell.angle_gamma   90.00
#
_symmetry.space_group_name_H-M   'P 1'
#
loop_
_entity.id
_entity.type
_entity.pdbx_description
1 polymer ?
#
loop_
_entity_poly.entity_id
_entity_poly.type
_entity_poly.pdbx_seq_one_letter_code
_entity_poly.pdbx_strand_id
1 'polypeptide(L)'
;VVTSVSGSSPAYIYMFIEAMADAAVLDGMPRNQAYRFAAQAVLGSAKMVLETGIHPGELKDMVCSPGGTTIEAVATLEEKGLRTAIISAMKRCTQKSVELSGLSKE
;
A
#
# COMPACT_ATOMS: atom_id res chain seq x y z
N VAL A 1 18.26 0.60 -2.69
CA VAL A 1 17.33 0.15 -1.62
C VAL A 1 16.48 1.30 -1.10
N VAL A 2 17.07 2.40 -0.61
CA VAL A 2 16.31 3.60 -0.19
C VAL A 2 15.38 4.10 -1.31
N THR A 3 15.87 4.16 -2.55
CA THR A 3 15.09 4.57 -3.74
C THR A 3 13.75 3.85 -3.86
N SER A 4 13.70 2.52 -3.72
CA SER A 4 12.45 1.77 -3.88
C SER A 4 11.48 1.97 -2.72
N VAL A 5 12.00 2.25 -1.51
CA VAL A 5 11.20 2.36 -0.28
C VAL A 5 10.69 3.77 -0.03
N SER A 6 11.44 4.82 -0.36
CA SER A 6 11.06 6.21 -0.08
C SER A 6 10.97 7.10 -1.32
N GLY A 7 11.82 6.89 -2.32
CA GLY A 7 11.84 7.74 -3.52
C GLY A 7 10.73 7.37 -4.51
N SER A 8 10.57 6.09 -4.81
CA SER A 8 9.62 5.57 -5.80
C SER A 8 8.30 5.13 -5.21
N SER A 9 8.25 4.83 -3.91
CA SER A 9 7.04 4.33 -3.26
C SER A 9 5.85 5.29 -3.24
N PRO A 10 6.00 6.63 -3.26
CA PRO A 10 4.85 7.52 -3.39
C PRO A 10 4.02 7.23 -4.65
N ALA A 11 4.64 6.82 -5.76
CA ALA A 11 3.91 6.42 -6.97
C ALA A 11 3.04 5.17 -6.73
N TYR A 12 3.55 4.18 -5.98
CA TYR A 12 2.79 2.97 -5.65
C TYR A 12 1.61 3.31 -4.73
N ILE A 13 1.83 4.24 -3.80
CA ILE A 13 0.79 4.73 -2.89
C ILE A 13 -0.27 5.55 -3.63
N TYR A 14 0.09 6.36 -4.64
CA TYR A 14 -0.89 7.05 -5.47
C TYR A 14 -1.77 6.08 -6.26
N MET A 15 -1.18 5.01 -6.83
CA MET A 15 -1.96 3.94 -7.48
C MET A 15 -2.90 3.24 -6.48
N PHE A 16 -2.46 3.01 -5.25
CA PHE A 16 -3.31 2.43 -4.20
C PHE A 16 -4.49 3.35 -3.84
N ILE A 17 -4.24 4.65 -3.66
CA ILE A 17 -5.28 5.66 -3.41
C ILE A 17 -6.26 5.75 -4.59
N GLU A 18 -5.76 5.70 -5.82
CA GLU A 18 -6.59 5.69 -7.03
C GLU A 18 -7.49 4.46 -7.10
N ALA A 19 -6.95 3.27 -6.86
CA ALA A 19 -7.72 2.03 -6.84
C ALA A 19 -8.81 2.04 -5.75
N MET A 20 -8.49 2.55 -4.55
CA MET A 20 -9.49 2.74 -3.48
C MET A 20 -10.60 3.72 -3.91
N ALA A 21 -10.23 4.83 -4.55
CA ALA A 21 -11.18 5.82 -5.02
C ALA A 21 -12.07 5.28 -6.15
N ASP A 22 -11.52 4.46 -7.06
CA ASP A 22 -12.27 3.76 -8.10
C ASP A 22 -13.30 2.80 -7.50
N ALA A 23 -12.91 1.99 -6.53
CA ALA A 23 -13.83 1.09 -5.83
C ALA A 23 -14.99 1.87 -5.18
N ALA A 24 -14.67 2.95 -4.45
CA ALA A 24 -15.70 3.78 -3.82
C ALA A 24 -16.64 4.44 -4.85
N VAL A 25 -16.14 4.82 -6.03
CA VAL A 25 -16.95 5.39 -7.11
C VAL A 25 -17.84 4.33 -7.77
N LEU A 26 -17.35 3.11 -7.94
CA LEU A 26 -18.17 1.97 -8.40
C LEU A 26 -19.36 1.74 -7.44
N ASP A 27 -19.14 1.94 -6.14
CA ASP A 27 -20.18 1.84 -5.11
C ASP A 27 -21.03 3.12 -4.94
N GLY A 28 -20.83 4.13 -5.81
CA GLY A 28 -21.67 5.33 -5.90
C GLY A 28 -21.16 6.58 -5.18
N MET A 29 -19.94 6.58 -4.63
CA MET A 29 -19.34 7.77 -4.01
C MET A 29 -18.88 8.79 -5.06
N PRO A 30 -19.05 10.11 -4.85
CA PRO A 30 -18.44 11.12 -5.70
C PRO A 30 -16.90 11.04 -5.69
N ARG A 31 -16.29 11.08 -6.88
CA ARG A 31 -14.83 10.94 -7.08
C ARG A 31 -13.96 11.79 -6.15
N ASN A 32 -14.29 13.07 -6.00
CA ASN A 32 -13.52 13.99 -5.15
C ASN A 32 -13.59 13.62 -3.67
N GLN A 33 -14.73 13.09 -3.22
CA GLN A 33 -14.90 12.60 -1.85
C GLN A 33 -14.13 11.29 -1.65
N ALA A 34 -14.22 10.38 -2.62
CA ALA A 34 -13.50 9.11 -2.61
C ALA A 34 -11.98 9.30 -2.47
N TYR A 35 -11.38 10.21 -3.24
CA TYR A 35 -9.95 10.53 -3.10
C TYR A 35 -9.60 11.08 -1.72
N ARG A 36 -10.43 11.97 -1.16
CA ARG A 36 -10.19 12.53 0.18
C ARG A 36 -10.21 11.44 1.25
N PHE A 37 -11.19 10.54 1.20
CA PHE A 37 -11.30 9.45 2.17
C PHE A 37 -10.16 8.44 2.03
N ALA A 38 -9.83 8.04 0.80
CA ALA A 38 -8.71 7.13 0.54
C ALA A 38 -7.37 7.71 1.00
N ALA A 39 -7.07 8.97 0.64
CA ALA A 39 -5.84 9.63 1.05
C ALA A 39 -5.74 9.79 2.59
N GLN A 40 -6.85 10.15 3.25
CA GLN A 40 -6.88 10.28 4.71
C GLN A 40 -6.68 8.93 5.42
N ALA A 41 -7.25 7.84 4.89
CA ALA A 41 -7.05 6.50 5.43
C ALA A 41 -5.58 6.06 5.32
N VAL A 42 -4.94 6.32 4.18
CA VAL A 42 -3.51 6.03 3.99
C VAL A 42 -2.65 6.86 4.96
N LEU A 43 -2.92 8.17 5.07
CA LEU A 43 -2.21 9.04 6.01
C LEU A 43 -2.33 8.55 7.45
N GLY A 44 -3.55 8.23 7.90
CA GLY A 44 -3.80 7.72 9.25
C GLY A 44 -3.08 6.41 9.51
N SER A 45 -3.10 5.48 8.55
CA SER A 45 -2.42 4.18 8.66
C SER A 45 -0.90 4.35 8.80
N ALA A 46 -0.29 5.21 7.96
CA ALA A 46 1.14 5.50 8.05
C ALA A 46 1.50 6.16 9.38
N LYS A 47 0.67 7.12 9.84
CA LYS A 47 0.85 7.79 11.13
C LYS A 47 0.82 6.80 12.30
N MET A 48 -0.13 5.87 12.31
CA MET A 48 -0.22 4.85 13.36
C MET A 48 1.05 3.99 13.45
N VAL A 49 1.61 3.56 12.32
CA VAL A 49 2.87 2.79 12.31
C VAL A 49 4.01 3.61 12.92
N LEU A 50 4.15 4.87 12.53
CA LEU A 50 5.24 5.73 12.96
C LEU A 50 5.14 6.15 14.42
N GLU A 51 3.93 6.46 14.91
CA GLU A 51 3.74 6.99 16.26
C GLU A 51 3.64 5.90 17.32
N THR A 52 3.07 4.74 16.99
CA THR A 52 2.89 3.66 17.98
C THR A 52 4.05 2.68 18.01
N GLY A 53 4.76 2.50 16.90
CA GLY A 53 5.78 1.45 16.76
C GLY A 53 5.22 0.03 16.79
N ILE A 54 3.89 -0.15 16.84
CA ILE A 54 3.24 -1.46 16.83
C ILE A 54 3.49 -2.13 15.48
N HIS A 55 3.69 -3.45 15.50
CA HIS A 55 3.92 -4.22 14.29
C HIS A 55 2.72 -4.05 13.31
N PRO A 56 2.95 -3.76 12.01
CA PRO A 56 1.85 -3.51 11.06
C PRO A 56 0.84 -4.66 10.95
N GLY A 57 1.28 -5.91 11.18
CA GLY A 57 0.38 -7.07 11.24
C GLY A 57 -0.63 -6.98 12.39
N GLU A 58 -0.18 -6.51 13.56
CA GLU A 58 -1.05 -6.30 14.72
C GLU A 58 -1.98 -5.10 14.51
N LEU A 59 -1.48 -4.00 13.93
CA LEU A 59 -2.34 -2.87 13.52
C LEU A 59 -3.44 -3.31 12.54
N LYS A 60 -3.11 -4.16 11.57
CA LYS A 60 -4.08 -4.77 10.65
C LYS A 60 -5.10 -5.62 11.43
N ASP A 61 -4.65 -6.45 12.35
CA ASP A 61 -5.54 -7.31 13.15
C ASP A 61 -6.47 -6.49 14.06
N MET A 62 -6.02 -5.35 14.61
CA MET A 62 -6.86 -4.44 15.39
C MET A 62 -7.99 -3.78 14.58
N VAL A 63 -7.87 -3.71 13.25
CA VAL A 63 -8.93 -3.20 12.35
C VAL A 63 -9.86 -4.34 11.88
N CYS A 64 -9.42 -5.60 11.98
CA CYS A 64 -10.19 -6.76 11.55
C CYS A 64 -11.07 -7.29 12.68
N SER A 65 -12.38 -7.38 12.45
CA SER A 65 -13.29 -8.11 13.33
C SER A 65 -13.59 -9.52 12.80
N PRO A 66 -13.90 -10.50 13.67
CA PRO A 66 -14.28 -11.85 13.23
C PRO A 66 -15.49 -11.81 12.28
N GLY A 67 -15.33 -12.34 11.06
CA GLY A 67 -16.37 -12.35 10.02
C GLY A 67 -16.76 -10.96 9.48
N GLY A 68 -15.97 -9.92 9.78
CA GLY A 68 -16.23 -8.55 9.36
C GLY A 68 -15.83 -8.26 7.91
N THR A 69 -16.25 -7.09 7.41
CA THR A 69 -15.95 -6.65 6.04
C THR A 69 -14.44 -6.52 5.78
N THR A 70 -13.66 -6.04 6.76
CA THR A 70 -12.20 -5.87 6.62
C THR A 70 -11.49 -7.20 6.38
N ILE A 71 -11.84 -8.26 7.10
CA ILE A 71 -11.11 -9.53 6.99
C ILE A 71 -11.39 -10.23 5.65
N GLU A 72 -12.60 -10.11 5.10
CA GLU A 72 -12.94 -10.58 3.76
C GLU A 72 -12.17 -9.83 2.67
N ALA A 73 -12.03 -8.50 2.82
CA ALA A 73 -11.21 -7.69 1.92
C ALA A 73 -9.72 -8.08 2.01
N VAL A 74 -9.19 -8.30 3.23
CA VAL A 74 -7.81 -8.77 3.43
C VAL A 74 -7.60 -10.14 2.76
N ALA A 75 -8.52 -11.09 2.95
CA ALA A 75 -8.42 -12.40 2.30
C ALA A 75 -8.38 -12.28 0.77
N THR A 76 -9.22 -11.42 0.20
CA THR A 76 -9.23 -11.14 -1.25
C THR A 76 -7.91 -10.52 -1.71
N LEU A 77 -7.34 -9.56 -0.98
CA LEU A 77 -6.05 -8.94 -1.31
C LEU A 77 -4.88 -9.95 -1.26
N GLU A 78 -4.91 -10.88 -0.31
CA GLU A 78 -3.92 -11.97 -0.25
C GLU A 78 -4.09 -12.96 -1.41
N GLU A 79 -5.32 -13.33 -1.77
CA GLU A 79 -5.63 -14.17 -2.94
C GLU A 79 -5.11 -13.54 -4.25
N LYS A 80 -5.28 -12.22 -4.40
CA LYS A 80 -4.76 -11.47 -5.56
C LYS A 80 -3.25 -11.17 -5.47
N GLY A 81 -2.59 -11.59 -4.40
CA GLY A 81 -1.13 -11.53 -4.27
C GLY A 81 -0.57 -10.12 -4.01
N LEU A 82 -1.29 -9.27 -3.26
CA LEU A 82 -0.87 -7.89 -2.98
C LEU A 82 0.59 -7.79 -2.48
N ARG A 83 0.96 -8.61 -1.49
CA ARG A 83 2.33 -8.59 -0.93
C ARG A 83 3.37 -8.97 -1.99
N THR A 84 3.08 -10.02 -2.76
CA THR A 84 3.98 -10.49 -3.82
C THR A 84 4.17 -9.44 -4.90
N ALA A 85 3.11 -8.72 -5.28
CA ALA A 85 3.16 -7.64 -6.25
C ALA A 85 4.08 -6.50 -5.76
N ILE A 86 3.87 -6.02 -4.53
CA ILE A 86 4.69 -4.94 -3.95
C ILE A 86 6.16 -5.36 -3.84
N ILE A 87 6.45 -6.54 -3.28
CA ILE A 87 7.82 -7.04 -3.11
C ILE A 87 8.52 -7.17 -4.45
N SER A 88 7.84 -7.70 -5.47
CA SER A 88 8.40 -7.87 -6.81
C SER A 88 8.69 -6.53 -7.49
N ALA A 89 7.76 -5.56 -7.38
CA ALA A 89 7.94 -4.22 -7.91
C ALA A 89 9.15 -3.51 -7.26
N MET A 90 9.28 -3.58 -5.94
CA MET A 90 10.39 -2.94 -5.21
C MET A 90 11.73 -3.60 -5.50
N LYS A 91 11.76 -4.94 -5.67
CA LYS A 91 12.96 -5.67 -6.13
C LYS A 91 13.39 -5.19 -7.51
N ARG A 92 12.45 -5.07 -8.46
CA ARG A 92 12.75 -4.58 -9.81
C ARG A 92 13.23 -3.13 -9.78
N CYS A 93 12.59 -2.26 -8.99
CA CYS A 93 13.01 -0.87 -8.80
C CYS A 93 14.46 -0.80 -8.26
N THR A 94 14.77 -1.58 -7.22
CA THR A 94 16.13 -1.64 -6.66
C THR A 94 17.14 -2.16 -7.69
N GLN A 95 16.81 -3.21 -8.44
CA GLN A 95 17.68 -3.73 -9.50
C GLN A 95 17.97 -2.65 -10.54
N LYS A 96 16.93 -1.94 -11.01
CA LYS A 96 17.11 -0.86 -11.98
C LYS A 96 17.95 0.28 -11.43
N SER A 97 17.75 0.66 -10.17
CA SER A 97 18.56 1.69 -9.51
C SER A 97 20.05 1.32 -9.47
N VAL A 98 20.38 0.04 -9.29
CA VAL A 98 21.76 -0.47 -9.30
C VAL A 98 22.34 -0.48 -10.71
N GLU A 99 21.56 -0.92 -11.71
CA GLU A 99 21.95 -0.85 -13.13
C GLU A 99 22.30 0.59 -13.54
N LEU A 100 21.52 1.58 -13.09
CA LEU A 100 21.73 3.00 -13.41
C LEU A 100 22.92 3.62 -12.68
N SER A 101 23.31 3.12 -11.51
CA SER A 101 24.43 3.66 -10.74
C SER A 101 25.80 3.13 -11.22
N GLY A 102 25.84 2.25 -12.23
CA GLY A 102 27.07 1.63 -12.71
C GLY A 102 27.76 0.69 -11.71
N LEU A 103 27.06 0.35 -10.62
CA LEU A 103 27.56 -0.59 -9.61
C LEU A 103 27.17 -1.99 -10.07
N SER A 104 28.09 -2.73 -10.68
CA SER A 104 27.92 -4.17 -10.88
C SER A 104 27.83 -4.83 -9.50
N LYS A 105 26.78 -5.66 -9.30
CA LYS A 105 26.78 -6.58 -8.16
C LYS A 105 27.82 -7.66 -8.46
N GLU A 106 29.02 -7.50 -7.91
CA GLU A 106 29.94 -8.62 -7.70
C GLU A 106 29.36 -9.60 -6.67
#